data_AF-A0A7V8AZ59-F1
#
_entry.id   AF-A0A7V8AZ59-F1
#
_cell.length_a   1.000
_cell.length_b   1.000
_cell.length_c   1.000
_cell.angle_alpha   90.00
_cell.angle_beta   90.00
_cell.angle_gamma   90.00
#
_symmetry.space_group_name_H-M   'P 1'
#
loop_
_entity.id
_entity.type
_entity.pdbx_description
1 polymer ?
#
loop_
_entity_poly.entity_id
_entity_poly.type
_entity_poly.pdbx_seq_one_letter_code
_entity_poly.pdbx_strand_id
1 'polypeptide(L)'
;MALAETIADITSRLQQGRFPNEQAISQGIVLRLLQELGWDVYDTNIIWPGFQTGEGRADFALCHPPSKPAVFIEVKQPGKAEDGVRQALEYAFHTGVPFIVLTDGKTWSFYLPAEQGSYED
;
A
#
# COMPACT_ATOMS: atom_id res chain seq x y z
N MET A 1 -10.45 -14.91 -8.13
CA MET A 1 -9.69 -15.97 -8.83
C MET A 1 -8.86 -16.67 -7.77
N ALA A 2 -8.00 -17.65 -8.06
CA ALA A 2 -6.99 -17.99 -7.05
C ALA A 2 -6.01 -16.81 -6.96
N LEU A 3 -5.60 -16.36 -5.76
CA LEU A 3 -4.64 -15.26 -5.58
C LEU A 3 -3.40 -15.41 -6.49
N ALA A 4 -2.93 -16.65 -6.67
CA ALA A 4 -1.83 -16.99 -7.56
C ALA A 4 -2.08 -16.62 -9.04
N GLU A 5 -3.29 -16.82 -9.56
CA GLU A 5 -3.66 -16.44 -10.93
C GLU A 5 -3.66 -14.92 -11.10
N THR A 6 -4.18 -14.20 -10.11
CA THR A 6 -4.16 -12.74 -10.10
C THR A 6 -2.74 -12.20 -10.07
N ILE A 7 -1.85 -12.77 -9.25
CA ILE A 7 -0.42 -12.40 -9.22
C ILE A 7 0.26 -12.72 -10.56
N ALA A 8 -0.05 -13.85 -11.20
CA ALA A 8 0.52 -14.21 -12.49
C ALA A 8 0.10 -13.23 -13.61
N ASP A 9 -1.19 -12.87 -13.67
CA ASP A 9 -1.69 -11.87 -14.62
C ASP A 9 -1.08 -10.49 -14.36
N ILE A 10 -1.00 -10.04 -13.11
CA ILE A 10 -0.34 -8.78 -12.72
C ILE A 10 1.12 -8.78 -13.20
N THR A 11 1.86 -9.86 -12.93
CA THR A 11 3.27 -10.00 -13.32
C THR A 11 3.44 -9.91 -14.83
N SER A 12 2.59 -10.59 -15.61
CA SER A 12 2.61 -10.52 -17.08
C SER A 12 2.35 -9.09 -17.58
N ARG A 13 1.40 -8.37 -16.99
CA ARG A 13 1.08 -6.98 -17.34
C ARG A 13 2.18 -5.99 -16.95
N LEU A 14 2.85 -6.21 -15.83
CA LEU A 14 4.03 -5.45 -15.41
C LEU A 14 5.17 -5.59 -16.44
N GLN A 15 5.46 -6.82 -16.90
CA GLN A 15 6.47 -7.08 -17.94
C GLN A 15 6.14 -6.40 -19.27
N GLN A 16 4.85 -6.22 -19.58
CA GLN A 16 4.38 -5.49 -20.76
C GLN A 16 4.32 -3.97 -20.57
N GLY A 17 4.71 -3.42 -19.42
CA GLY A 17 4.67 -1.99 -19.14
C GLY A 17 3.26 -1.39 -19.09
N ARG A 18 2.25 -2.17 -18.69
CA ARG A 18 0.82 -1.75 -18.72
C ARG A 18 0.41 -0.78 -17.61
N PHE A 19 1.29 -0.49 -16.66
CA PHE A 19 1.01 0.37 -15.51
C PHE A 19 1.93 1.59 -15.54
N PRO A 20 1.56 2.67 -16.27
CA PRO A 20 2.46 3.80 -16.52
C PRO A 20 2.59 4.77 -15.33
N ASN A 21 1.71 4.69 -14.32
CA ASN A 21 1.66 5.63 -13.21
C ASN A 21 1.03 5.00 -11.95
N GLU A 22 1.03 5.77 -10.87
CA GLU A 22 0.54 5.40 -9.54
C GLU A 22 -0.94 5.00 -9.56
N GLN A 23 -1.77 5.70 -10.33
CA GLN A 23 -3.20 5.40 -10.43
C GLN A 23 -3.45 4.04 -11.12
N ALA A 24 -2.69 3.74 -12.18
CA ALA A 24 -2.77 2.46 -12.87
C ALA A 24 -2.29 1.30 -11.96
N ILE A 25 -1.23 1.53 -11.17
CA ILE A 25 -0.78 0.57 -10.15
C ILE A 25 -1.84 0.38 -9.06
N SER A 26 -2.41 1.47 -8.56
CA SER A 26 -3.42 1.45 -7.50
C SER A 26 -4.63 0.60 -7.92
N GLN A 27 -5.20 0.85 -9.09
CA GLN A 27 -6.38 0.15 -9.58
C GLN A 27 -6.05 -1.25 -10.10
N GLY A 28 -4.96 -1.38 -10.85
CA GLY A 28 -4.62 -2.58 -11.59
C GLY A 28 -3.78 -3.60 -10.83
N ILE A 29 -3.29 -3.25 -9.64
CA ILE A 29 -2.47 -4.10 -8.78
C ILE A 29 -2.97 -4.04 -7.34
N VAL A 30 -2.87 -2.88 -6.67
CA VAL A 30 -3.11 -2.77 -5.21
C VAL A 30 -4.52 -3.21 -4.85
N LEU A 31 -5.55 -2.59 -5.44
CA LEU A 31 -6.95 -2.93 -5.14
C LEU A 31 -7.29 -4.37 -5.53
N ARG A 32 -6.70 -4.89 -6.63
CA ARG A 32 -6.92 -6.29 -7.04
C ARG A 32 -6.35 -7.27 -6.01
N LEU A 33 -5.15 -7.01 -5.49
CA LEU A 33 -4.54 -7.85 -4.46
C LEU A 33 -5.33 -7.76 -3.15
N LEU A 34 -5.73 -6.56 -2.72
CA LEU A 34 -6.55 -6.40 -1.52
C LEU A 34 -7.87 -7.17 -1.63
N GLN A 35 -8.56 -7.08 -2.77
CA GLN A 35 -9.79 -7.83 -3.01
C GLN A 35 -9.57 -9.35 -2.95
N GLU A 36 -8.52 -9.89 -3.59
CA GLU A 36 -8.20 -11.33 -3.54
C GLU A 36 -7.73 -11.79 -2.13
N LEU A 37 -7.20 -10.87 -1.32
CA LEU A 37 -6.89 -11.10 0.10
C LEU A 37 -8.12 -10.99 1.01
N GLY A 38 -9.30 -10.71 0.45
CA GLY A 38 -10.58 -10.69 1.17
C GLY A 38 -10.96 -9.34 1.76
N TRP A 39 -10.26 -8.26 1.43
CA TRP A 39 -10.69 -6.91 1.81
C TRP A 39 -11.87 -6.46 0.95
N ASP A 40 -12.85 -5.81 1.58
CA ASP A 40 -13.93 -5.15 0.85
C ASP A 40 -13.44 -3.80 0.29
N VAL A 41 -12.94 -3.84 -0.93
CA VAL A 41 -12.44 -2.65 -1.65
C VAL A 41 -13.53 -1.66 -2.06
N TYR A 42 -14.81 -2.02 -1.89
CA TYR A 42 -15.94 -1.15 -2.18
C TYR A 42 -16.48 -0.43 -0.95
N ASP A 43 -16.11 -0.87 0.27
CA ASP A 43 -16.42 -0.17 1.51
C ASP A 43 -15.29 0.83 1.85
N THR A 44 -15.58 2.12 1.67
CA THR A 44 -14.63 3.20 1.95
C THR A 44 -14.34 3.41 3.44
N ASN A 45 -15.09 2.75 4.33
CA ASN A 45 -14.74 2.70 5.76
C ASN A 45 -13.72 1.60 6.05
N ILE A 46 -13.49 0.67 5.13
CA ILE A 46 -12.51 -0.41 5.25
C ILE A 46 -11.27 -0.09 4.42
N ILE A 47 -11.43 0.28 3.14
CA ILE A 47 -10.35 0.76 2.27
C ILE A 47 -10.61 2.24 1.97
N TRP A 48 -9.96 3.12 2.73
CA TRP A 48 -10.15 4.56 2.60
C TRP A 48 -9.14 5.16 1.60
N PRO A 49 -9.57 5.64 0.42
CA PRO A 49 -8.67 6.25 -0.55
C PRO A 49 -8.34 7.71 -0.18
N GLY A 50 -7.07 8.10 -0.31
CA GLY A 50 -6.65 9.48 -0.07
C GLY A 50 -6.87 9.92 1.39
N PHE A 51 -6.57 9.06 2.36
CA PHE A 51 -6.76 9.35 3.77
C PHE A 51 -5.86 10.51 4.22
N GLN A 52 -6.48 11.61 4.64
CA GLN A 52 -5.75 12.80 5.09
C GLN A 52 -5.07 12.51 6.43
N THR A 53 -3.76 12.66 6.47
CA THR A 53 -2.98 12.70 7.70
C THR A 53 -2.80 14.17 8.12
N GLY A 54 -2.44 14.42 9.38
CA GLY A 54 -2.23 15.80 9.86
C GLY A 54 -1.21 16.60 9.05
N GLU A 55 -0.26 15.92 8.39
CA GLU A 55 0.86 16.53 7.66
C GLU A 55 0.94 16.10 6.18
N GLY A 56 -0.03 15.32 5.70
CA GLY A 56 0.03 14.71 4.38
C GLY A 56 -1.21 13.89 4.03
N ARG A 57 -1.08 12.93 3.12
CA ARG A 57 -2.18 12.07 2.69
C ARG A 57 -1.65 10.73 2.22
N ALA A 58 -2.15 9.64 2.80
CA ALA A 58 -1.88 8.30 2.33
C ALA A 58 -2.74 7.96 1.11
N ASP A 59 -2.21 7.22 0.14
CA ASP A 59 -2.99 6.80 -1.03
C ASP A 59 -4.15 5.87 -0.63
N PHE A 60 -3.89 4.94 0.29
CA PHE A 60 -4.93 4.16 0.95
C PHE A 60 -4.66 4.03 2.45
N ALA A 61 -5.73 4.05 3.23
CA ALA A 61 -5.73 3.55 4.60
C ALA A 61 -6.62 2.30 4.70
N LEU A 62 -6.03 1.18 5.12
CA LEU A 62 -6.77 -0.01 5.50
C LEU A 62 -7.20 0.19 6.96
N CYS A 63 -8.51 0.19 7.17
CA CYS A 63 -9.10 0.47 8.46
C CYS A 63 -9.57 -0.82 9.13
N HIS A 64 -9.16 -1.00 10.38
CA HIS A 64 -9.70 -2.03 11.25
C HIS A 64 -9.62 -1.60 12.71
N PRO A 65 -10.75 -1.42 13.42
CA PRO A 65 -12.15 -1.46 12.93
C PRO A 65 -12.45 -0.40 11.84
N PRO A 66 -13.64 -0.44 11.20
CA PRO A 66 -14.02 0.53 10.17
C PRO A 66 -13.78 1.99 10.60
N SER A 67 -13.30 2.80 9.66
CA SER A 67 -12.91 4.21 9.83
C SER A 67 -11.77 4.47 10.82
N LYS A 68 -11.11 3.42 11.34
CA LYS A 68 -9.89 3.53 12.15
C LYS A 68 -8.70 2.97 11.39
N PRO A 69 -7.80 3.82 10.86
CA PRO A 69 -6.62 3.37 10.11
C PRO A 69 -5.73 2.43 10.91
N ALA A 70 -5.36 1.31 10.29
CA ALA A 70 -4.44 0.31 10.85
C ALA A 70 -3.19 0.13 9.97
N VAL A 71 -3.33 0.30 8.64
CA VAL A 71 -2.22 0.24 7.69
C VAL A 71 -2.35 1.37 6.69
N PHE A 72 -1.24 2.04 6.38
CA PHE A 72 -1.17 2.96 5.25
C PHE A 72 -0.47 2.30 4.06
N ILE A 73 -0.99 2.53 2.86
CA ILE A 73 -0.37 2.12 1.61
C ILE A 73 -0.04 3.38 0.81
N GLU A 74 1.21 3.46 0.39
CA GLU A 74 1.77 4.51 -0.45
C GLU A 74 2.16 3.90 -1.79
N VAL A 75 1.64 4.45 -2.88
CA VAL A 75 1.90 4.00 -4.23
C VAL A 75 2.82 5.00 -4.93
N LYS A 76 3.88 4.49 -5.56
CA LYS A 76 4.88 5.29 -6.28
C LYS A 76 4.90 4.94 -7.75
N GLN A 77 5.56 5.78 -8.55
CA GLN A 77 5.75 5.50 -9.97
C GLN A 77 6.56 4.22 -10.15
N PRO A 78 6.35 3.48 -11.26
CA PRO A 78 7.17 2.31 -11.58
C PRO A 78 8.66 2.60 -11.48
N GLY A 79 9.40 1.80 -10.72
CA GLY A 79 10.84 1.94 -10.52
C GLY A 79 11.23 2.95 -9.43
N LYS A 80 10.27 3.51 -8.69
CA LYS A 80 10.50 4.50 -7.62
C LYS A 80 10.02 4.02 -6.25
N ALA A 81 9.97 2.71 -6.02
CA ALA A 81 9.54 2.14 -4.74
C ALA A 81 10.38 2.59 -3.53
N GLU A 82 11.61 3.05 -3.72
CA GLU A 82 12.46 3.57 -2.62
C GLU A 82 12.29 5.08 -2.39
N ASP A 83 11.63 5.79 -3.32
CA ASP A 83 11.43 7.22 -3.20
C ASP A 83 10.36 7.51 -2.14
N GLY A 84 10.67 8.44 -1.24
CA GLY A 84 9.73 8.89 -0.21
C GLY A 84 9.59 7.94 0.98
N VAL A 85 10.44 6.91 1.12
CA VAL A 85 10.49 6.05 2.32
C VAL A 85 10.60 6.87 3.60
N ARG A 86 11.54 7.84 3.66
CA ARG A 86 11.71 8.71 4.83
C ARG A 86 10.43 9.47 5.17
N GLN A 87 9.78 10.05 4.16
CA GLN A 87 8.55 10.81 4.33
C GLN A 87 7.40 9.91 4.82
N ALA A 88 7.27 8.70 4.27
CA ALA A 88 6.28 7.73 4.72
C ALA A 88 6.49 7.36 6.19
N LEU A 89 7.74 7.07 6.59
CA LEU A 89 8.10 6.76 7.97
C LEU A 89 7.81 7.91 8.94
N GLU A 90 8.15 9.14 8.56
CA GLU A 90 7.83 10.35 9.35
C GLU A 90 6.32 10.49 9.59
N TYR A 91 5.49 10.23 8.57
CA TYR A 91 4.04 10.26 8.73
C TYR A 91 3.50 9.21 9.71
N ALA A 92 3.95 7.96 9.62
CA ALA A 92 3.49 6.95 10.57
C ALA A 92 3.89 7.29 12.01
N PHE A 93 5.08 7.85 12.21
CA PHE A 93 5.52 8.27 13.54
C PHE A 93 4.59 9.32 14.14
N HIS A 94 4.19 10.34 13.36
CA HIS A 94 3.27 11.38 13.85
C HIS A 94 1.81 10.94 13.96
N THR A 95 1.36 10.04 13.08
CA THR A 95 -0.05 9.60 13.03
C THR A 95 -0.32 8.40 13.93
N GLY A 96 0.73 7.73 14.45
CA GLY A 96 0.62 6.55 15.29
C GLY A 96 0.14 5.28 14.58
N VAL A 97 0.21 5.26 13.24
CA VAL A 97 -0.17 4.07 12.46
C VAL A 97 0.96 3.04 12.51
N PRO A 98 0.68 1.80 12.92
CA PRO A 98 1.72 0.82 13.22
C PRO A 98 2.39 0.24 11.98
N PHE A 99 1.76 0.32 10.81
CA PHE A 99 2.21 -0.40 9.62
C PHE A 99 2.09 0.43 8.35
N ILE A 100 3.18 0.53 7.58
CA ILE A 100 3.20 1.14 6.25
C ILE A 100 3.62 0.11 5.21
N VAL A 101 2.94 0.17 4.07
CA VAL A 101 3.31 -0.51 2.83
C VAL A 101 3.66 0.53 1.78
N LEU A 102 4.82 0.39 1.15
CA LEU A 102 5.24 1.23 0.03
C LEU A 102 5.41 0.35 -1.20
N THR A 103 4.85 0.75 -2.34
CA THR A 103 4.94 -0.06 -3.57
C THR A 103 4.94 0.77 -4.84
N ASP A 104 5.69 0.32 -5.85
CA ASP A 104 5.57 0.78 -7.24
C ASP A 104 4.88 -0.26 -8.15
N GLY A 105 4.16 -1.20 -7.54
CA GLY A 105 3.53 -2.34 -8.18
C GLY A 105 4.43 -3.56 -8.30
N LYS A 106 5.73 -3.37 -8.57
CA LYS A 106 6.70 -4.46 -8.71
C LYS A 106 7.37 -4.79 -7.39
N THR A 107 7.83 -3.78 -6.68
CA THR A 107 8.49 -3.89 -5.39
C THR A 107 7.51 -3.51 -4.28
N TRP A 108 7.57 -4.24 -3.17
CA TRP A 108 6.72 -4.03 -2.00
C TRP A 108 7.62 -4.00 -0.76
N SER A 109 7.62 -2.87 -0.06
CA SER A 109 8.37 -2.67 1.18
C SER A 109 7.40 -2.50 2.34
N PHE A 110 7.71 -3.14 3.46
CA PHE A 110 6.87 -3.23 4.64
C PHE A 110 7.62 -2.64 5.83
N TYR A 111 7.02 -1.68 6.53
CA TYR A 111 7.68 -0.95 7.63
C TYR A 111 6.80 -0.97 8.87
N LEU A 112 7.42 -1.26 10.02
CA LEU A 112 6.79 -1.24 11.34
C LEU A 112 7.45 -0.14 12.19
N PRO A 113 7.03 1.13 12.05
CA PRO A 113 7.79 2.28 12.58
C PRO A 113 7.73 2.40 14.10
N ALA A 114 6.71 1.78 14.72
CA ALA A 114 6.49 1.79 16.16
C ALA A 114 6.98 0.51 16.86
N GLU A 115 7.44 -0.50 16.10
CA GLU A 115 7.94 -1.75 16.68
C GLU A 115 9.42 -1.63 17.06
N GLN A 116 9.77 -2.13 18.24
CA GLN A 116 11.16 -2.34 18.62
C GLN A 116 11.64 -3.66 18.03
N GLY A 117 12.75 -3.63 17.28
CA GLY A 117 13.39 -4.83 16.75
C GLY A 117 14.92 -4.70 16.79
N SER A 118 15.61 -5.81 17.06
CA SER A 118 17.05 -5.92 16.87
C SER A 118 17.32 -6.38 15.43
N TYR A 119 18.37 -5.84 14.79
CA TYR A 119 18.84 -6.32 13.49
C TYR A 119 19.63 -7.64 13.58
N GLU A 120 19.74 -8.22 14.77
CA GLU A 120 20.59 -9.39 15.06
C GLU A 120 19.86 -10.74 14.98
N ASP A 121 18.60 -10.79 14.54
CA ASP A 121 17.85 -12.04 14.31
C ASP A 121 17.64 -12.34 12.82
#